data_AF-A0A2M7FBX5-F1
#
_entry.id   AF-A0A2M7FBX5-F1
#
_cell.length_a   1.000
_cell.length_b   1.000
_cell.length_c   1.000
_cell.angle_alpha   90.00
_cell.angle_beta   90.00
_cell.angle_gamma   90.00
#
_symmetry.space_group_name_H-M   'P 1'
#
loop_
_entity.id
_entity.type
_entity.pdbx_description
1 polymer ?
#
loop_
_entity_poly.entity_id
_entity_poly.type
_entity_poly.pdbx_seq_one_letter_code
_entity_poly.pdbx_strand_id
1 'polypeptide(L)'
;MSDAIKHDKEKLRFDLVPVYPQEQVAAVYTFGAKKYSDRNWEVGFTWNRPYGATLRHMVAFWGGEDLDPETGLPHLAHAICELQFLLEFTKTHPEMDNR
;
A
#
# COMPACT_ATOMS: atom_id res chain seq x y z
N MET A 1 -38.55 12.06 -18.88
CA MET A 1 -37.87 10.83 -18.46
C MET A 1 -37.57 10.98 -16.99
N SER A 2 -37.88 10.00 -16.15
CA SER A 2 -37.52 10.03 -14.73
C SER A 2 -36.16 9.38 -14.56
N ASP A 3 -35.17 10.13 -14.08
CA ASP A 3 -33.85 9.59 -13.76
C ASP A 3 -33.91 8.71 -12.52
N ALA A 4 -33.02 7.72 -12.46
CA ALA A 4 -32.84 6.90 -11.26
C ALA A 4 -32.17 7.73 -10.16
N ILE A 5 -32.75 7.73 -8.95
CA ILE A 5 -32.20 8.44 -7.78
C ILE A 5 -31.35 7.48 -6.97
N LYS A 6 -30.10 7.87 -6.66
CA LYS A 6 -29.21 7.15 -5.76
C LYS A 6 -28.80 8.07 -4.60
N HIS A 7 -29.06 7.62 -3.37
CA HIS A 7 -28.68 8.34 -2.15
C HIS A 7 -27.32 7.84 -1.64
N ASP A 8 -26.23 8.30 -2.24
CA ASP A 8 -24.86 7.88 -1.89
C ASP A 8 -23.93 9.05 -1.52
N LYS A 9 -24.48 10.23 -1.22
CA LYS A 9 -23.73 11.43 -0.83
C LYS A 9 -22.78 11.21 0.36
N GLU A 10 -23.13 10.34 1.29
CA GLU A 10 -22.33 10.02 2.49
C GLU A 10 -21.48 8.74 2.33
N LYS A 11 -21.44 8.13 1.14
CA LYS A 11 -20.65 6.91 0.89
C LYS A 11 -19.23 7.27 0.45
N LEU A 12 -18.31 6.35 0.67
CA LEU A 12 -16.94 6.46 0.17
C LEU A 12 -16.93 6.62 -1.36
N ARG A 13 -16.22 7.64 -1.84
CA ARG A 13 -16.10 7.99 -3.25
C ARG A 13 -14.87 7.33 -3.87
N PHE A 14 -14.93 6.00 -4.03
CA PHE A 14 -13.84 5.23 -4.65
C PHE A 14 -13.49 5.72 -6.07
N ASP A 15 -14.45 6.33 -6.76
CA ASP A 15 -14.27 6.94 -8.08
C ASP A 15 -13.34 8.18 -8.10
N LEU A 16 -13.08 8.79 -6.94
CA LEU A 16 -12.12 9.89 -6.82
C LEU A 16 -10.67 9.40 -6.63
N VAL A 17 -10.47 8.12 -6.35
CA VAL A 17 -9.12 7.57 -6.14
C VAL A 17 -8.49 7.32 -7.52
N PRO A 18 -7.32 7.91 -7.83
CA PRO A 18 -6.69 7.72 -9.14
C PRO A 18 -6.33 6.25 -9.36
N VAL A 19 -6.58 5.76 -10.58
CA VAL A 19 -6.36 4.33 -10.92
C VAL A 19 -4.87 3.99 -10.99
N TYR A 20 -4.06 4.85 -11.59
CA TYR A 20 -2.63 4.56 -11.80
C TYR A 20 -1.88 4.19 -10.49
N PRO A 21 -1.96 4.97 -9.39
CA PRO A 21 -1.31 4.57 -8.14
C PRO A 21 -1.84 3.25 -7.56
N GLN A 22 -3.14 2.96 -7.73
CA GLN A 22 -3.71 1.68 -7.29
C GLN A 22 -3.11 0.51 -8.05
N GLU A 23 -2.95 0.63 -9.37
CA GLU A 23 -2.31 -0.39 -10.21
C GLU A 23 -0.85 -0.61 -9.83
N GLN A 24 -0.09 0.45 -9.54
CA GLN A 24 1.31 0.33 -9.13
C GLN A 24 1.44 -0.37 -7.77
N VAL A 25 0.58 -0.05 -6.81
CA VAL A 25 0.54 -0.74 -5.51
C VAL A 25 0.14 -2.21 -5.70
N ALA A 26 -0.87 -2.50 -6.53
CA ALA A 26 -1.25 -3.87 -6.86
C ALA A 26 -0.12 -4.67 -7.53
N ALA A 27 0.73 -4.01 -8.33
CA ALA A 27 1.93 -4.63 -8.89
C ALA A 27 2.94 -5.00 -7.80
N VAL A 28 3.12 -4.17 -6.77
CA VAL A 28 3.96 -4.49 -5.60
C VAL A 28 3.41 -5.69 -4.83
N TYR A 29 2.09 -5.74 -4.57
CA TYR A 29 1.45 -6.94 -3.99
C TYR A 29 1.68 -8.18 -4.85
N THR A 30 1.56 -8.05 -6.16
CA THR A 30 1.75 -9.16 -7.11
C THR A 30 3.20 -9.67 -7.09
N PHE A 31 4.17 -8.75 -7.01
CA PHE A 31 5.57 -9.12 -6.82
C PHE A 31 5.79 -9.83 -5.48
N GLY A 32 5.25 -9.29 -4.39
CA GLY A 32 5.32 -9.88 -3.06
C GLY A 32 4.71 -11.28 -2.99
N ALA A 33 3.55 -11.49 -3.62
CA ALA A 33 2.87 -12.78 -3.69
C ALA A 33 3.73 -13.83 -4.43
N LYS A 34 4.37 -13.45 -5.54
CA LYS A 34 5.31 -14.32 -6.25
C LYS A 34 6.54 -14.67 -5.40
N LYS A 35 7.05 -13.72 -4.61
CA LYS A 35 8.29 -13.87 -3.82
C LYS A 35 8.07 -14.59 -2.49
N TYR A 36 6.94 -14.37 -1.83
CA TYR A 36 6.69 -14.78 -0.45
C TYR A 36 5.45 -15.66 -0.24
N SER A 37 4.68 -15.95 -1.30
CA SER A 37 3.33 -16.54 -1.30
C SER A 37 2.19 -15.53 -1.12
N ASP A 38 1.01 -15.93 -1.61
CA ASP A 38 -0.23 -15.17 -1.51
C ASP A 38 -0.52 -14.80 -0.04
N ARG A 39 -0.88 -13.54 0.20
CA ARG A 39 -1.30 -13.03 1.52
C ARG A 39 -0.28 -13.21 2.66
N ASN A 40 1.01 -13.49 2.38
CA ASN A 40 2.05 -13.64 3.41
C ASN A 40 2.14 -12.46 4.38
N TRP A 41 1.88 -11.23 3.92
CA TRP A 41 1.90 -10.02 4.75
C TRP A 41 0.84 -10.03 5.88
N GLU A 42 -0.23 -10.83 5.76
CA GLU A 42 -1.30 -10.91 6.75
C GLU A 42 -0.89 -11.65 8.02
N VAL A 43 0.25 -12.35 8.02
CA VAL A 43 0.83 -12.95 9.23
C VAL A 43 1.37 -11.89 10.20
N GLY A 44 1.57 -10.65 9.71
CA GLY A 44 2.05 -9.55 10.53
C GLY A 44 3.57 -9.44 10.64
N PHE A 45 4.04 -8.24 10.97
CA PHE A 45 5.43 -7.92 11.29
C PHE A 45 5.47 -6.93 12.46
N THR A 46 6.61 -6.85 13.18
CA THR A 46 6.82 -5.74 14.12
C THR A 46 6.77 -4.40 13.37
N TRP A 47 6.03 -3.42 13.89
CA TRP A 47 5.64 -2.22 13.12
C TRP A 47 6.82 -1.38 12.62
N ASN A 48 7.95 -1.39 13.33
CA ASN A 48 9.17 -0.73 12.87
C ASN A 48 9.70 -1.26 11.51
N ARG A 49 9.35 -2.48 11.09
CA ARG A 49 9.79 -3.07 9.82
C ARG A 49 9.16 -2.38 8.61
N PRO A 50 7.82 -2.36 8.45
CA PRO A 50 7.18 -1.62 7.35
C PRO A 50 7.43 -0.10 7.47
N TYR A 51 7.53 0.44 8.70
CA TYR A 51 7.91 1.85 8.89
C TYR A 51 9.31 2.16 8.31
N GLY A 52 10.31 1.35 8.65
CA GLY A 52 11.66 1.51 8.11
C GLY A 52 11.73 1.29 6.60
N ALA A 53 10.95 0.35 6.05
CA ALA A 53 10.85 0.13 4.60
C ALA A 53 10.24 1.34 3.90
N THR A 54 9.13 1.88 4.41
CA THR A 54 8.51 3.12 3.93
C THR A 54 9.53 4.25 3.82
N LEU A 55 10.27 4.51 4.90
CA LEU A 55 11.27 5.58 4.92
C LEU A 55 12.40 5.35 3.91
N ARG A 56 12.88 4.12 3.72
CA ARG A 56 13.93 3.82 2.72
C ARG A 56 13.46 4.09 1.30
N HIS A 57 12.24 3.68 0.94
CA HIS A 57 11.69 3.98 -0.38
C HIS A 57 11.43 5.49 -0.57
N MET A 58 10.96 6.19 0.46
CA MET A 58 10.79 7.65 0.40
C MET A 58 12.12 8.39 0.24
N VAL A 59 13.18 7.96 0.95
CA VAL A 59 14.52 8.54 0.84
C VAL A 59 15.11 8.29 -0.55
N ALA A 60 14.96 7.09 -1.12
CA ALA A 60 15.42 6.78 -2.47
C ALA A 60 14.72 7.65 -3.53
N PHE A 61 13.39 7.76 -3.44
CA PHE A 61 12.61 8.67 -4.29
C PHE A 61 13.07 10.12 -4.17
N TRP A 62 13.25 10.63 -2.96
CA TRP A 62 13.75 11.99 -2.73
C TRP A 62 15.19 12.19 -3.24
N GLY A 63 15.97 11.11 -3.28
CA GLY A 63 17.32 11.06 -3.85
C GLY A 63 17.36 11.01 -5.39
N GLY A 64 16.20 10.95 -6.06
CA GLY A 64 16.09 10.90 -7.53
C GLY A 64 16.02 9.50 -8.14
N GLU A 65 15.83 8.46 -7.32
CA GLU A 65 15.58 7.10 -7.79
C GLU A 65 14.06 6.86 -7.87
N ASP A 66 13.49 6.89 -9.08
CA ASP A 66 12.05 6.71 -9.27
C ASP A 66 11.60 5.25 -9.10
N LEU A 67 12.42 4.31 -9.55
CA LEU A 67 12.11 2.88 -9.62
C LEU A 67 13.04 2.07 -8.71
N ASP A 68 12.44 1.19 -7.92
CA ASP A 68 13.16 0.24 -7.09
C ASP A 68 13.96 -0.75 -7.96
N PRO A 69 15.27 -0.93 -7.72
CA PRO A 69 16.14 -1.70 -8.61
C PRO A 69 15.90 -3.20 -8.56
N GLU A 70 15.27 -3.73 -7.50
CA GLU A 70 14.91 -5.14 -7.41
C GLU A 70 13.69 -5.46 -8.29
N THR A 71 12.68 -4.58 -8.24
CA THR A 71 11.36 -4.86 -8.80
C THR A 71 11.08 -4.15 -10.13
N GLY A 72 11.79 -3.06 -10.41
CA GLY A 72 11.46 -2.14 -11.50
C GLY A 72 10.16 -1.36 -11.28
N LEU A 73 9.62 -1.35 -10.06
CA LEU A 73 8.37 -0.67 -9.70
C LEU A 73 8.64 0.65 -8.96
N PRO A 74 7.70 1.61 -8.96
CA PRO A 74 7.92 2.91 -8.31
C PRO A 74 8.22 2.79 -6.81
N HIS A 75 9.24 3.49 -6.33
CA HIS A 75 9.52 3.59 -4.88
C HIS A 75 8.30 4.06 -4.09
N LEU A 76 7.53 5.02 -4.63
CA LEU A 76 6.30 5.49 -4.01
C LEU A 76 5.24 4.39 -3.88
N ALA A 77 5.16 3.46 -4.82
CA ALA A 77 4.21 2.35 -4.73
C ALA A 77 4.59 1.37 -3.62
N HIS A 78 5.90 1.09 -3.46
CA HIS A 78 6.40 0.31 -2.32
C HIS A 78 6.12 1.00 -1.00
N ALA A 79 6.40 2.31 -0.89
CA ALA A 79 6.10 3.07 0.32
C ALA A 79 4.60 3.04 0.67
N ILE A 80 3.71 3.18 -0.31
CA ILE A 80 2.26 3.07 -0.09
C ILE A 80 1.87 1.65 0.35
N CYS A 81 2.45 0.61 -0.26
CA CYS A 81 2.21 -0.79 0.13
C CYS A 81 2.54 -1.02 1.61
N GLU A 82 3.72 -0.57 2.05
CA GLU A 82 4.16 -0.68 3.45
C GLU A 82 3.26 0.13 4.41
N LEU A 83 2.79 1.31 3.98
CA LEU A 83 1.81 2.10 4.75
C LEU A 83 0.44 1.41 4.83
N GLN A 84 0.02 0.69 3.78
CA GLN A 84 -1.21 -0.11 3.83
C GLN A 84 -1.08 -1.27 4.82
N PHE A 85 0.08 -1.94 4.87
CA PHE A 85 0.34 -2.95 5.91
C PHE A 85 0.25 -2.35 7.30
N LEU A 86 0.91 -1.23 7.55
CA LEU A 86 0.83 -0.53 8.84
C LEU A 86 -0.61 -0.15 9.21
N LEU A 87 -1.36 0.41 8.27
CA LEU A 87 -2.76 0.79 8.50
C LEU A 87 -3.62 -0.42 8.84
N GLU A 88 -3.48 -1.53 8.12
CA GLU A 88 -4.19 -2.78 8.41
C GLU A 88 -3.77 -3.38 9.76
N PHE A 89 -2.49 -3.32 10.11
CA PHE A 89 -1.96 -3.83 11.38
C PHE A 89 -2.47 -3.05 12.59
N THR A 90 -2.85 -1.77 12.45
CA THR A 90 -3.53 -1.04 13.53
C THR A 90 -4.81 -1.74 14.01
N LYS A 91 -5.41 -2.56 13.15
CA LYS A 91 -6.64 -3.31 13.44
C LYS A 91 -6.37 -4.80 13.67
N THR A 92 -5.46 -5.40 12.90
CA THR A 92 -5.25 -6.86 12.87
C THR A 92 -4.13 -7.35 13.76
N HIS A 93 -3.10 -6.52 14.00
CA HIS A 93 -1.89 -6.88 14.75
C HIS A 93 -1.44 -5.76 15.71
N PRO A 94 -2.33 -5.21 16.58
CA PRO A 94 -1.93 -4.19 17.54
C PRO A 94 -0.90 -4.69 18.57
N GLU A 95 -0.86 -6.00 18.83
CA GLU A 95 0.13 -6.64 19.68
C GLU A 95 1.56 -6.61 19.12
N MET A 96 1.72 -6.33 17.82
CA MET A 96 3.02 -6.21 17.16
C MET A 96 3.53 -4.76 17.09
N ASP A 97 2.81 -3.80 17.68
CA ASP A 97 3.23 -2.41 17.77
C ASP A 97 4.42 -2.26 18.72
N ASN A 98 5.53 -1.74 18.18
CA ASN A 98 6.78 -1.51 18.91
C ASN A 98 7.31 -0.08 18.73
N ARG A 99 6.41 0.86 18.49
CA ARG A 99 6.68 2.30 18.58
C ARG A 99 6.73 2.76 20.03
#